data_AF-A0A9K3NPU9-F1
#
_entry.id   AF-A0A9K3NPU9-F1
#
_cell.length_a   1.000
_cell.length_b   1.000
_cell.length_c   1.000
_cell.angle_alpha   90.00
_cell.angle_beta   90.00
_cell.angle_gamma   90.00
#
_symmetry.space_group_name_H-M   'P 1'
#
loop_
_entity.id
_entity.type
_entity.pdbx_description
1 polymer ?
#
loop_
_entity_poly.entity_id
_entity_poly.type
_entity_poly.pdbx_seq_one_letter_code
_entity_poly.pdbx_strand_id
1 'polypeptide(L)' 'MYGCEFGLGKALAVRSGCTNKCDGKITMHPGREGGGSMDVEVCLLPEYMKNIQSDQELMSYLMID' A
#
# COMPACT_ATOMS: atom_id res chain seq x y z
N MET A 1 -0.82 -11.74 5.27
CA MET A 1 -0.73 -11.95 3.81
C MET A 1 0.54 -12.69 3.42
N TYR A 2 1.73 -12.22 3.81
CA TYR A 2 3.01 -12.85 3.44
C TYR A 2 3.38 -14.16 4.17
N GLY A 3 2.49 -14.75 4.96
CA GLY A 3 2.76 -16.00 5.68
C GLY A 3 2.21 -17.25 4.99
N CYS A 4 1.42 -17.09 3.93
CA CYS A 4 0.84 -18.19 3.18
C CYS A 4 1.69 -18.46 1.94
N GLU A 5 2.24 -19.67 1.84
CA GLU A 5 3.18 -20.09 0.81
C GLU A 5 2.60 -21.27 0.02
N PHE A 6 2.67 -21.20 -1.31
CA PHE A 6 2.13 -22.23 -2.22
C PHE A 6 3.22 -23.02 -2.96
N GLY A 7 4.46 -22.97 -2.47
CA GLY A 7 5.62 -23.59 -3.13
C GLY A 7 6.26 -22.74 -4.23
N LEU A 8 5.82 -21.49 -4.40
CA LEU A 8 6.39 -20.50 -5.33
C LEU A 8 7.32 -19.49 -4.63
N GLY A 9 7.57 -19.68 -3.34
CA GLY A 9 8.24 -18.70 -2.50
C GLY A 9 7.35 -17.51 -2.12
N LYS A 10 7.96 -16.59 -1.37
CA LYS A 10 7.26 -15.48 -0.73
C LYS A 10 6.58 -14.56 -1.73
N ALA A 11 5.31 -14.25 -1.48
CA ALA A 11 4.55 -13.29 -2.28
C ALA A 11 5.36 -11.98 -2.48
N LEU A 12 5.31 -11.46 -3.70
CA LEU A 12 6.03 -10.24 -4.08
C LEU A 12 5.36 -8.98 -3.52
N ALA A 13 4.04 -8.91 -3.62
CA ALA A 13 3.27 -7.77 -3.16
C ALA A 13 1.86 -8.21 -2.76
N VAL A 14 1.25 -7.40 -1.91
CA VAL A 14 -0.16 -7.47 -1.54
C VAL A 14 -0.92 -6.38 -2.27
N ARG A 15 -2.05 -6.73 -2.88
CA ARG A 15 -2.95 -5.77 -3.53
C ARG A 15 -4.39 -6.09 -3.15
N SER A 16 -5.22 -5.06 -3.01
CA SER A 16 -6.66 -5.24 -2.86
C SER A 16 -7.38 -5.12 -4.20
N GLY A 17 -8.46 -5.88 -4.37
CA GLY A 17 -9.33 -5.80 -5.55
C GLY A 17 -9.99 -4.42 -5.69
N CYS A 18 -10.60 -4.14 -6.84
CA CYS A 18 -11.18 -2.82 -7.15
C CYS A 18 -12.48 -2.48 -6.39
N THR A 19 -13.08 -3.44 -5.67
CA THR A 19 -14.34 -3.26 -4.93
C THR A 19 -14.15 -2.48 -3.63
N ASN A 20 -15.21 -1.80 -3.16
CA ASN A 20 -15.24 -1.07 -1.89
C ASN A 20 -14.16 0.01 -1.78
N LYS A 21 -13.78 0.64 -2.90
CA LYS A 21 -12.87 1.78 -2.93
C LYS A 21 -13.69 3.07 -2.91
N CYS A 22 -13.58 3.83 -1.83
CA CYS A 22 -14.18 5.15 -1.68
C CYS A 22 -13.09 6.13 -1.25
N ASP A 23 -13.33 7.41 -1.51
CA ASP A 23 -12.42 8.48 -1.09
C ASP A 23 -12.17 8.41 0.43
N GLY A 24 -10.91 8.57 0.81
CA GLY A 24 -10.45 8.47 2.20
C GLY A 24 -10.28 7.05 2.73
N LYS A 25 -10.57 6.00 1.94
CA LYS A 25 -10.34 4.62 2.38
C LYS A 25 -8.85 4.30 2.40
N ILE A 26 -8.38 3.82 3.54
CA ILE A 26 -7.00 3.35 3.74
C ILE A 26 -7.07 1.88 4.18
N THR A 27 -6.31 1.03 3.51
CA THR A 27 -6.13 -0.37 3.87
C THR A 27 -4.65 -0.62 4.14
N MET A 28 -4.35 -1.25 5.28
CA MET A 28 -2.97 -1.50 5.70
C MET A 28 -2.71 -2.99 5.82
N HIS A 29 -1.54 -3.41 5.38
CA HIS A 29 -1.08 -4.79 5.46
C HIS A 29 0.31 -4.82 6.12
N PRO A 30 0.64 -5.90 6.86
CA PRO A 30 2.01 -6.11 7.31
C PRO A 30 2.93 -6.15 6.09
N GLY A 31 4.04 -5.41 6.14
CA GLY A 31 4.96 -5.24 5.01
C GLY A 31 5.73 -6.51 4.72
N ARG A 32 6.16 -6.64 3.46
CA ARG A 32 6.88 -7.82 2.98
C ARG A 32 8.19 -8.04 3.73
N GLU A 33 8.90 -6.98 4.08
CA GLU A 33 10.22 -7.07 4.71
C GLU A 33 10.14 -7.52 6.18
N GLY A 34 8.97 -7.44 6.81
CA GLY A 34 8.82 -7.68 8.24
C GLY A 34 9.38 -6.52 9.07
N GLY A 35 9.76 -6.79 10.33
CA GLY A 35 10.41 -5.78 11.18
C GLY A 35 9.57 -4.54 11.52
N GLY A 36 8.24 -4.62 11.39
CA GLY A 36 7.33 -3.48 11.56
C GLY A 36 7.04 -2.68 10.30
N SER A 37 7.58 -3.09 9.13
CA SER A 37 7.19 -2.52 7.83
C SER A 37 5.70 -2.73 7.53
N MET A 38 5.15 -1.89 6.65
CA MET A 38 3.74 -1.90 6.27
C MET A 38 3.58 -1.57 4.79
N ASP A 39 2.67 -2.27 4.12
CA ASP A 39 2.20 -1.91 2.79
C ASP A 39 0.84 -1.23 2.94
N VAL A 40 0.65 -0.08 2.29
CA VAL A 40 -0.55 0.74 2.46
C VAL A 40 -1.20 1.00 1.11
N GLU A 41 -2.49 0.69 1.00
CA GLU A 41 -3.32 1.08 -0.14
C GLU A 41 -4.24 2.24 0.27
N VAL A 42 -4.09 3.37 -0.42
CA VAL A 42 -4.87 4.59 -0.19
C VAL A 42 -5.75 4.87 -1.40
N CYS A 43 -7.04 5.07 -1.17
CA CYS A 43 -7.99 5.47 -2.19
C CYS A 43 -8.43 6.91 -1.95
N LEU A 44 -8.08 7.80 -2.87
CA LEU A 44 -8.40 9.22 -2.80
C LEU A 44 -8.91 9.74 -4.14
N LEU A 45 -9.66 10.82 -4.10
CA LEU A 45 -9.96 11.60 -5.29
C LEU A 45 -8.65 12.08 -5.95
N PRO A 46 -8.65 12.25 -7.29
CA PRO A 46 -7.45 12.62 -8.03
C PRO A 46 -6.78 13.90 -7.52
N GLU A 47 -7.57 14.89 -7.06
CA GLU A 47 -7.07 16.14 -6.51
C GLU A 47 -6.25 15.95 -5.22
N TYR A 48 -6.72 15.11 -4.30
CA TYR A 48 -6.01 14.82 -3.05
C TYR A 48 -4.81 13.92 -3.29
N MET A 49 -4.93 12.94 -4.19
CA MET A 49 -3.82 12.07 -4.58
C MET A 49 -2.65 12.89 -5.14
N LYS A 50 -2.94 13.91 -5.97
CA LYS A 50 -1.94 14.81 -6.52
C LYS A 50 -1.22 15.61 -5.45
N ASN A 51 -1.94 16.07 -4.43
CA ASN A 51 -1.33 16.81 -3.30
C ASN A 51 -0.39 15.92 -2.51
N ILE A 52 -0.80 14.68 -2.22
CA ILE A 52 0.06 13.67 -1.55
C ILE A 52 1.34 13.41 -2.36
N GLN A 53 1.21 13.17 -3.66
CA GLN A 53 2.35 12.93 -4.55
C GLN A 53 3.30 14.12 -4.69
N SER A 54 2.83 15.33 -4.38
CA SER A 54 3.65 16.55 -4.42
C SER A 54 4.34 16.85 -3.09
N ASP A 55 3.96 16.18 -2.01
CA ASP A 55 4.55 16.34 -0.68
C ASP A 55 5.87 15.58 -0.57
N GLN A 56 6.99 16.30 -0.60
CA GLN A 56 8.32 15.70 -0.57
C GLN A 56 8.67 15.08 0.78
N GLU A 57 8.17 15.63 1.89
CA GLU A 57 8.42 15.07 3.22
C GLU A 57 7.73 13.71 3.30
N LEU A 58 6.46 13.64 2.92
CA LEU A 58 5.70 12.40 2.91
C LEU A 58 6.29 11.35 1.94
N MET A 59 6.64 11.78 0.72
CA MET A 59 7.25 10.90 -0.29
C MET A 59 8.65 10.41 0.09
N SER A 60 9.33 11.03 1.06
CA SER A 60 10.59 10.51 1.57
C SER A 60 10.42 9.27 2.45
N TYR A 61 9.23 9.07 3.04
CA TYR A 61 8.90 7.93 3.88
C TYR A 61 8.06 6.86 3.17
N LEU A 62 7.47 7.18 2.02
CA LEU A 62 6.61 6.28 1.25
C LEU A 62 7.32 5.82 -0.02
N MET A 63 7.27 4.52 -0.29
CA MET A 63 7.56 3.97 -1.61
C MET A 63 6.25 3.68 -2.31
N ILE A 64 6.11 4.17 -3.55
CA ILE A 64 4.95 3.90 -4.40
C ILE A 64 5.34 2.81 -5.40
N ASP A 65 4.69 1.64 -5.31
CA ASP A 65 4.79 0.49 -6.23
C ASP A 65 3.71 0.47 -7.33
#